data_AF-A0A7X4XFY3-F1
#
_entry.id   AF-A0A7X4XFY3-F1
#
_cell.length_a   1.000
_cell.length_b   1.000
_cell.length_c   1.000
_cell.angle_alpha   90.00
_cell.angle_beta   90.00
_cell.angle_gamma   90.00
#
_symmetry.space_group_name_H-M   'P 1'
#
loop_
_entity.id
_entity.type
_entity.pdbx_description
1 polymer ?
#
loop_
_entity_poly.entity_id
_entity_poly.type
_entity_poly.pdbx_seq_one_letter_code
_entity_poly.pdbx_strand_id
1 'polypeptide(L)' 'MEPKILDLRQHRCPMTLLLAKRHTLTLDYGKPSLTILIRDASSVRDIQSYLQQQGFIYQCQS' A
#
# COMPACT_ATOMS: atom_id res chain seq x y z
N MET A 1 -15.14 -11.42 5.66
CA MET A 1 -14.90 -10.02 5.22
C MET A 1 -13.75 -10.08 4.23
N GLU A 2 -13.98 -9.71 2.97
CA GLU A 2 -12.94 -9.84 1.93
C GLU A 2 -11.91 -8.71 2.05
N PRO A 3 -10.60 -9.03 2.11
CA PRO A 3 -9.55 -8.02 2.13
C PRO A 3 -9.50 -7.30 0.79
N LYS A 4 -9.30 -5.98 0.81
CA LYS A 4 -9.16 -5.21 -0.43
C LYS A 4 -7.75 -5.45 -0.96
N ILE A 5 -7.63 -6.01 -2.15
CA ILE A 5 -6.32 -6.24 -2.79
C ILE A 5 -6.07 -5.14 -3.81
N LEU A 6 -4.93 -4.47 -3.68
CA LEU A 6 -4.41 -3.50 -4.63
C LEU A 6 -3.17 -4.09 -5.31
N ASP A 7 -3.33 -4.57 -6.54
CA ASP A 7 -2.23 -5.12 -7.32
C ASP A 7 -1.50 -4.02 -8.10
N LEU A 8 -0.28 -3.70 -7.65
CA LEU A 8 0.60 -2.71 -8.28
C LEU A 8 1.80 -3.37 -8.96
N ARG A 9 1.81 -4.70 -9.15
CA ARG A 9 2.96 -5.42 -9.72
C ARG A 9 3.28 -5.04 -11.16
N GLN A 10 2.31 -4.49 -11.89
CA GLN A 10 2.48 -3.95 -13.24
C GLN A 10 2.95 -2.48 -13.26
N HIS A 11 2.92 -1.80 -12.11
CA HIS A 11 3.30 -0.40 -11.98
C HIS A 11 4.68 -0.27 -11.31
N ARG A 12 5.43 0.76 -11.69
CA ARG A 12 6.71 1.15 -11.07
C ARG A 12 6.58 2.55 -10.46
N CYS A 13 7.59 2.98 -9.70
CA CYS A 13 7.66 4.36 -9.25
C CYS A 13 7.67 5.34 -10.44
N PRO A 14 6.96 6.49 -10.34
CA PRO A 14 6.27 6.99 -9.14
C PRO A 14 4.80 6.53 -9.00
N MET A 15 4.24 5.82 -9.99
CA MET A 15 2.81 5.47 -10.00
C MET A 15 2.41 4.55 -8.84
N THR A 16 3.28 3.60 -8.46
CA THR A 16 3.02 2.68 -7.34
C THR A 16 2.75 3.42 -6.03
N LEU A 17 3.58 4.42 -5.70
CA LEU A 17 3.40 5.24 -4.50
C LEU A 17 2.13 6.09 -4.59
N LEU A 18 1.85 6.71 -5.74
CA LEU A 18 0.65 7.53 -5.92
C LEU A 18 -0.63 6.71 -5.72
N LEU A 19 -0.70 5.52 -6.31
CA LEU A 19 -1.85 4.62 -6.17
C LEU A 19 -2.01 4.16 -4.73
N ALA A 20 -0.92 3.74 -4.06
CA ALA A 20 -0.96 3.37 -2.65
C ALA A 20 -1.52 4.51 -1.78
N LYS A 21 -1.04 5.75 -1.95
CA LYS A 21 -1.55 6.93 -1.24
C LYS A 21 -3.05 7.12 -1.44
N ARG A 22 -3.51 7.16 -2.69
CA ARG A 22 -4.93 7.34 -3.02
C ARG A 22 -5.80 6.26 -2.37
N HIS A 23 -5.36 5.01 -2.41
CA HIS A 23 -6.12 3.90 -1.83
C HIS A 23 -6.13 3.95 -0.30
N THR A 24 -5.02 4.33 0.34
CA THR A 24 -4.97 4.46 1.80
C THR A 24 -5.88 5.56 2.33
N LEU A 25 -6.10 6.65 1.58
CA LEU A 25 -7.08 7.69 1.93
C LEU A 25 -8.53 7.19 1.88
N THR A 26 -8.80 6.09 1.17
CA THR A 26 -10.15 5.48 1.12
C THR A 26 -10.40 4.47 2.24
N LEU A 27 -9.39 4.20 3.09
CA LEU A 27 -9.51 3.37 4.27
C LEU A 27 -10.12 4.20 5.40
N ASP A 28 -11.43 4.10 5.57
CA ASP A 28 -12.14 4.60 6.76
C ASP A 28 -11.84 3.76 7.99
N TYR A 29 -11.97 4.38 9.16
CA TYR A 29 -11.95 3.71 10.45
C TYR A 29 -13.03 2.61 10.50
N GLY A 30 -12.60 1.35 10.60
CA GLY A 30 -13.49 0.18 10.61
C GLY A 30 -13.59 -0.60 9.29
N LYS A 31 -12.89 -0.17 8.22
CA LYS A 31 -12.79 -0.90 6.95
C LYS A 31 -11.76 -2.05 7.01
N PRO A 32 -11.88 -3.07 6.13
CA PRO A 32 -11.00 -4.23 6.14
C PRO A 32 -9.57 -3.86 5.72
N SER A 33 -8.62 -4.70 6.09
CA SER A 33 -7.21 -4.55 5.71
C SER A 33 -7.03 -4.41 4.19
N LEU A 34 -6.05 -3.58 3.80
CA LEU A 34 -5.60 -3.39 2.42
C LEU A 34 -4.33 -4.20 2.19
N THR A 35 -4.36 -5.13 1.25
CA THR A 35 -3.17 -5.86 0.79
C THR A 35 -2.64 -5.18 -0.46
N ILE A 36 -1.40 -4.70 -0.43
CA ILE A 36 -0.76 -4.06 -1.59
C ILE A 36 0.28 -5.02 -2.16
N LEU A 37 0.10 -5.47 -3.40
CA LEU A 37 1.05 -6.34 -4.09
C LEU A 37 2.01 -5.49 -4.92
N ILE A 38 3.31 -5.57 -4.64
CA ILE A 38 4.34 -4.74 -5.27
C ILE A 38 5.44 -5.67 -5.78
N ARG A 39 5.90 -5.45 -7.01
CA ARG A 39 7.01 -6.23 -7.59
C ARG A 39 8.38 -5.61 -7.31
N ASP A 40 8.42 -4.30 -7.16
CA ASP A 40 9.64 -3.52 -7.13
C ASP A 40 10.08 -3.17 -5.70
N ALA A 41 11.30 -3.56 -5.33
CA ALA A 41 11.83 -3.33 -3.98
C ALA A 41 12.01 -1.84 -3.62
N SER A 42 12.28 -0.97 -4.61
CA SER A 42 12.35 0.47 -4.34
C SER A 42 10.99 1.05 -3.97
N SER A 43 9.95 0.62 -4.68
CA SER A 43 8.56 0.99 -4.41
C SER A 43 8.06 0.48 -3.05
N VAL A 44 8.54 -0.69 -2.59
CA VAL A 44 8.23 -1.21 -1.25
C VAL A 44 8.76 -0.25 -0.17
N ARG A 45 10.01 0.20 -0.28
CA ARG A 45 10.61 1.13 0.70
C ARG A 45 9.88 2.47 0.76
N ASP A 46 9.50 3.00 -0.40
CA ASP A 46 8.74 4.25 -0.50
C ASP A 46 7.37 4.11 0.18
N ILE A 47 6.70 2.98 -0.03
CA ILE A 47 5.38 2.70 0.58
C ILE A 47 5.51 2.48 2.09
N GLN A 48 6.50 1.73 2.56
CA GLN A 48 6.74 1.54 3.99
C GLN A 48 6.98 2.88 4.70
N SER A 49 7.84 3.73 4.12
CA SER A 49 8.12 5.07 4.64
C SER A 49 6.86 5.92 4.72
N TYR A 50 6.03 5.89 3.67
CA TYR A 50 4.75 6.58 3.66
C TYR A 50 3.78 6.04 4.73
N LEU A 51 3.60 4.73 4.84
CA LEU A 51 2.69 4.12 5.81
C LEU A 51 3.10 4.45 7.25
N GLN A 52 4.40 4.40 7.54
CA GLN A 52 4.94 4.79 8.84
C GLN A 52 4.67 6.27 9.15
N GLN A 53 4.87 7.16 8.18
CA GLN A 53 4.58 8.60 8.34
C GLN A 53 3.10 8.89 8.59
N GLN A 54 2.19 8.09 8.02
CA GLN A 54 0.75 8.24 8.24
C GLN A 54 0.25 7.51 9.50
N GLY A 55 1.11 6.80 10.23
CA GLY A 55 0.73 6.05 11.42
C GLY A 55 -0.05 4.77 11.14
N PHE A 56 0.03 4.22 9.93
CA PHE A 56 -0.57 2.93 9.61
C PHE A 56 0.23 1.78 10.24
N ILE A 57 -0.48 0.79 10.79
CA ILE A 57 0.09 -0.51 11.13
C ILE A 57 0.14 -1.35 9.86
N TYR A 58 1.32 -1.87 9.50
CA TYR A 58 1.49 -2.68 8.30
C TYR A 58 2.39 -3.89 8.57
N GLN A 59 2.20 -4.94 7.76
CA GLN A 59 3.07 -6.12 7.73
C GLN A 59 3.56 -6.33 6.30
N CYS A 60 4.87 -6.49 6.14
CA CYS A 60 5.46 -6.89 4.86
C CYS A 60 5.73 -8.39 4.87
N GLN A 61 5.33 -9.05 3.79
CA GLN A 61 5.68 -10.44 3.49
C GLN A 61 6.46 -10.42 2.17
N SER A 62 7.68 -10.96 2.20
CA SER A 62 8.60 -11.06 1.06
C SER A 62 8.44 -12.39 0.35
#